data_AF-A0A1F4VRB8-F1
#
_entry.id   AF-A0A1F4VRB8-F1
#
_cell.length_a   1.000
_cell.length_b   1.000
_cell.length_c   1.000
_cell.angle_alpha   90.00
_cell.angle_beta   90.00
_cell.angle_gamma   90.00
#
_symmetry.space_group_name_H-M   'P 1'
#
loop_
_entity.id
_entity.type
_entity.pdbx_description
1 polymer ?
#
loop_
_entity_poly.entity_id
_entity_poly.type
_entity_poly.pdbx_seq_one_letter_code
_entity_poly.pdbx_strand_id
1 'polypeptide(L)'
;MNTRHALTFPEAIVFTLHYADCFDSSLTLDEIWGHLPLKISKETLNQYLDELIKSGEVEFQNEHYFLSGRGGLLELKSQFGDFSDAKLARAKSLSSLISKLPWVHEIGVSGSVANKTAKENDDIDLVIVTSSKRLWFTRLIIVIYLKLTRQYRGKVVKDKFCPNVWLSLENLEFENRSYYLAREIASVKVLYPQGGSSVIEKANPWISLYLPQIPHIGRRGSDGEDLPPPHSGQRPSGSWTSSGGAGRPFPPPSPFTATHGWVRLGFQNFNLIFNYFDQLSFSFQKMLIKRHLTRELVTVNRALFHPVNYEDVLKDKIDKKMHPKYREILVDSKFWS
;
A
#
# COMPACT_ATOMS: atom_id res chain seq x y z
N MET A 1 -27.03 16.83 4.40
CA MET A 1 -26.63 17.07 5.80
C MET A 1 -25.71 15.92 6.19
N ASN A 2 -24.40 16.18 6.29
CA ASN A 2 -23.36 15.14 6.39
C ASN A 2 -22.51 15.42 7.63
N THR A 3 -23.10 15.28 8.81
CA THR A 3 -22.38 15.34 10.09
C THR A 3 -21.76 13.97 10.33
N ARG A 4 -20.59 13.72 9.72
CA ARG A 4 -19.67 12.72 10.28
C ARG A 4 -19.36 13.21 11.69
N HIS A 5 -19.91 12.57 12.72
CA HIS A 5 -19.52 12.86 14.09
C HIS A 5 -17.99 12.74 14.16
N ALA A 6 -17.32 13.84 14.53
CA ALA A 6 -15.89 13.82 14.73
C ALA A 6 -15.61 12.85 15.87
N LEU A 7 -14.81 11.82 15.62
CA LEU A 7 -14.41 10.86 16.63
C LEU A 7 -13.74 11.60 17.79
N THR A 8 -14.10 11.24 19.02
CA THR A 8 -13.26 11.56 20.19
C THR A 8 -12.00 10.69 20.20
N PHE A 9 -10.99 11.04 20.99
CA PHE A 9 -9.78 10.23 21.10
C PHE A 9 -10.03 8.78 21.56
N PRO A 10 -10.84 8.52 22.62
CA PRO A 10 -11.18 7.15 22.99
C PRO A 10 -11.88 6.41 21.85
N GLU A 11 -12.83 7.05 21.16
CA GLU A 11 -13.52 6.41 20.04
C GLU A 11 -12.59 6.10 18.87
N ALA A 12 -11.61 6.96 18.57
CA ALA A 12 -10.62 6.72 17.53
C ALA A 12 -9.68 5.56 17.88
N ILE A 13 -9.30 5.42 19.15
CA ILE A 13 -8.50 4.29 19.64
C ILE A 13 -9.28 2.98 19.51
N VAL A 14 -10.51 2.96 20.00
CA VAL A 14 -11.38 1.77 19.92
C VAL A 14 -11.72 1.42 18.46
N PHE A 15 -11.94 2.42 17.60
CA PHE A 15 -12.06 2.23 16.15
C PHE A 15 -10.83 1.52 15.56
N THR A 16 -9.64 1.98 15.94
CA THR A 16 -8.36 1.42 15.47
C THR A 16 -8.20 -0.04 15.91
N LEU A 17 -8.60 -0.36 17.15
CA LEU A 17 -8.59 -1.73 17.67
C LEU A 17 -9.64 -2.63 16.99
N HIS A 18 -10.85 -2.14 16.73
CA HIS A 18 -11.84 -2.88 15.93
C HIS A 18 -11.33 -3.17 14.51
N TYR A 19 -10.64 -2.20 13.89
CA TYR A 19 -10.06 -2.42 12.57
C TYR A 19 -9.00 -3.52 12.62
N ALA A 20 -8.07 -3.48 13.58
CA ALA A 20 -7.07 -4.52 13.77
C ALA A 20 -7.70 -5.90 14.04
N ASP A 21 -8.78 -5.91 14.80
CA ASP A 21 -9.52 -7.11 15.16
C ASP A 21 -10.15 -7.83 13.96
N CYS A 22 -10.57 -7.07 12.94
CA CYS A 22 -11.02 -7.62 11.64
C CYS A 22 -9.95 -8.51 10.97
N PHE A 23 -8.68 -8.34 11.34
CA PHE A 23 -7.55 -9.10 10.84
C PHE A 23 -6.91 -10.01 11.89
N ASP A 24 -7.57 -10.24 13.03
CA ASP A 24 -7.04 -11.05 14.13
C ASP A 24 -5.67 -10.54 14.61
N SER A 25 -5.51 -9.21 14.67
CA SER A 25 -4.27 -8.57 15.09
C SER A 25 -4.43 -7.85 16.43
N SER A 26 -3.44 -8.02 17.31
CA SER A 26 -3.21 -7.14 18.46
C SER A 26 -2.18 -6.07 18.11
N LEU A 27 -2.27 -4.88 18.71
CA LEU A 27 -1.43 -3.75 18.33
C LEU A 27 -0.50 -3.32 19.47
N THR A 28 0.74 -2.92 19.17
CA THR A 28 1.59 -2.18 20.11
C THR A 28 1.14 -0.72 20.23
N LEU A 29 1.68 0.01 21.22
CA LEU A 29 1.47 1.46 21.34
C LEU A 29 1.84 2.20 20.03
N ASP A 30 2.95 1.83 19.41
CA ASP A 30 3.44 2.46 18.18
C ASP A 30 2.56 2.15 16.98
N GLU A 31 2.04 0.92 16.89
CA GLU A 31 1.08 0.52 15.86
C GLU A 31 -0.24 1.29 16.03
N ILE A 32 -0.79 1.40 17.25
CA ILE A 32 -1.98 2.22 17.50
C ILE A 32 -1.72 3.66 17.12
N TRP A 33 -0.62 4.23 17.59
CA TRP A 33 -0.26 5.62 17.31
C TRP A 33 -0.17 5.87 15.81
N GLY A 34 0.53 5.03 15.06
CA GLY A 34 0.67 5.15 13.61
C GLY A 34 -0.62 4.93 12.82
N HIS A 35 -1.57 4.18 13.37
CA HIS A 35 -2.83 3.82 12.70
C HIS A 35 -4.02 4.73 13.08
N LEU A 36 -3.83 5.60 14.07
CA LEU A 36 -4.91 6.43 14.63
C LEU A 36 -5.38 7.47 13.61
N PRO A 37 -6.71 7.67 13.41
CA PRO A 37 -7.22 8.67 12.47
C PRO A 37 -7.15 10.13 12.98
N LEU A 38 -6.65 10.35 14.19
CA LEU A 38 -6.56 11.67 14.83
C LEU A 38 -5.12 11.95 15.26
N LYS A 39 -4.64 13.18 15.07
CA LYS A 39 -3.30 13.58 15.52
C LYS A 39 -3.25 13.64 17.05
N ILE A 40 -2.31 12.92 17.65
CA ILE A 40 -2.09 12.87 19.10
C ILE A 40 -0.61 12.61 19.41
N SER A 41 -0.13 13.02 20.58
CA SER A 41 1.18 12.59 21.10
C SER A 41 1.09 11.16 21.68
N LYS A 42 2.24 10.49 21.82
CA LYS A 42 2.26 9.14 22.42
C LYS A 42 1.90 9.18 23.90
N GLU A 43 2.25 10.25 24.59
CA GLU A 43 1.97 10.45 26.02
C GLU A 43 0.47 10.56 26.26
N THR A 44 -0.24 11.39 25.48
CA THR A 44 -1.69 11.54 25.60
C THR A 44 -2.42 10.27 25.13
N LEU A 45 -1.90 9.58 24.10
CA LEU A 45 -2.43 8.28 23.69
C LEU A 45 -2.35 7.27 24.85
N ASN A 46 -1.23 7.22 25.56
CA ASN A 46 -1.05 6.30 26.68
C ASN A 46 -2.05 6.60 27.82
N GLN A 47 -2.33 7.86 28.11
CA GLN A 47 -3.33 8.26 29.10
C GLN A 47 -4.73 7.73 28.75
N TYR A 48 -5.17 7.91 27.51
CA TYR A 48 -6.48 7.39 27.07
C TYR A 48 -6.52 5.86 27.05
N LEU A 49 -5.41 5.20 26.71
CA LEU A 49 -5.32 3.73 26.80
C LEU A 49 -5.46 3.25 28.24
N ASP A 50 -4.84 3.92 29.21
CA ASP A 50 -4.98 3.58 30.64
C ASP A 50 -6.43 3.73 31.11
N GLU A 51 -7.15 4.75 30.64
CA GLU A 51 -8.58 4.93 30.93
C GLU A 51 -9.43 3.82 30.32
N LEU A 52 -9.18 3.47 29.06
CA LEU A 52 -9.87 2.39 28.36
C LEU A 52 -9.62 1.02 29.00
N ILE A 53 -8.41 0.79 29.53
CA ILE A 53 -8.08 -0.41 30.31
C ILE A 53 -8.86 -0.44 31.63
N LYS A 54 -8.89 0.68 32.38
CA LYS A 54 -9.64 0.78 33.64
C LYS A 54 -11.13 0.58 33.46
N SER A 55 -11.69 1.03 32.34
CA SER A 55 -13.11 0.82 32.01
C SER A 55 -13.43 -0.60 31.54
N GLY A 56 -12.41 -1.41 31.22
CA GLY A 56 -12.55 -2.79 30.76
C GLY A 56 -12.90 -2.94 29.28
N GLU A 57 -12.86 -1.86 28.48
CA GLU A 57 -13.11 -1.90 27.03
C GLU A 57 -11.89 -2.43 26.26
N VAL A 58 -10.68 -2.16 26.78
CA VAL A 58 -9.40 -2.59 26.21
C VAL A 58 -8.63 -3.44 27.20
N GLU A 59 -7.99 -4.49 26.71
CA GLU A 59 -7.05 -5.30 27.47
C GLU A 59 -5.62 -5.04 26.98
N PHE A 60 -4.65 -5.13 27.90
CA PHE A 60 -3.24 -4.98 27.62
C PHE A 60 -2.44 -6.14 28.21
N GLN A 61 -1.67 -6.84 27.37
CA GLN A 61 -0.84 -7.96 27.77
C GLN A 61 0.31 -8.14 26.77
N ASN A 62 1.51 -8.46 27.27
CA ASN A 62 2.73 -8.68 26.46
C ASN A 62 3.00 -7.53 25.47
N GLU A 63 2.93 -6.28 25.93
CA GLU A 63 3.16 -5.06 25.11
C GLU A 63 2.12 -4.83 23.99
N HIS A 64 1.01 -5.57 24.03
CA HIS A 64 -0.05 -5.50 23.04
C HIS A 64 -1.39 -5.12 23.65
N TYR A 65 -2.12 -4.28 22.92
CA TYR A 65 -3.48 -3.86 23.22
C TYR A 65 -4.46 -4.54 22.25
N PHE A 66 -5.62 -4.91 22.77
CA PHE A 66 -6.71 -5.52 22.02
C PHE A 66 -8.04 -5.27 22.72
N LEU A 67 -9.16 -5.51 22.02
CA LEU A 67 -10.49 -5.38 22.61
C LEU A 67 -10.70 -6.45 23.70
N SER A 68 -11.47 -6.10 24.73
CA SER A 68 -11.85 -7.02 25.80
C SER A 68 -12.41 -8.36 25.28
N GLY A 69 -12.01 -9.47 25.90
CA GLY A 69 -12.37 -10.83 25.50
C GLY A 69 -11.56 -11.40 24.33
N ARG A 70 -10.49 -10.73 23.88
CA ARG A 70 -9.65 -11.15 22.74
C ARG A 70 -8.24 -11.61 23.10
N GLY A 71 -8.01 -12.07 24.33
CA GLY A 71 -6.70 -12.57 24.79
C GLY A 71 -6.07 -13.66 23.93
N GLY A 72 -6.87 -14.48 23.22
CA GLY A 72 -6.37 -15.49 22.28
C GLY A 72 -5.57 -14.93 21.09
N LEU A 73 -5.61 -13.62 20.84
CA LEU A 73 -4.84 -12.97 19.76
C LEU A 73 -3.32 -13.05 19.97
N LEU A 74 -2.84 -13.18 21.20
CA LEU A 74 -1.40 -13.22 21.48
C LEU A 74 -0.74 -14.51 20.98
N GLU A 75 -1.40 -15.65 21.18
CA GLU A 75 -0.96 -16.94 20.66
C GLU A 75 -0.94 -16.92 19.12
N LEU A 76 -2.01 -16.39 18.52
CA LEU A 76 -2.10 -16.20 17.07
C LEU A 76 -0.99 -15.29 16.55
N LYS A 77 -0.67 -14.19 17.24
CA LYS A 77 0.38 -13.24 16.82
C LYS A 77 1.76 -13.88 16.80
N SER A 78 2.09 -14.71 17.80
CA SER A 78 3.34 -15.48 17.79
C SER A 78 3.38 -16.43 16.59
N GLN A 79 2.33 -17.23 16.40
CA GLN A 79 2.26 -18.22 15.32
C GLN A 79 2.30 -17.57 13.93
N PHE A 80 1.50 -16.52 13.70
CA PHE A 80 1.44 -15.82 12.43
C PHE A 80 2.70 -14.98 12.17
N GLY A 81 3.37 -14.52 13.24
CA GLY A 81 4.67 -13.86 13.16
C GLY A 81 5.72 -14.74 12.48
N ASP A 82 5.87 -15.99 12.94
CA ASP A 82 6.83 -16.94 12.37
C ASP A 82 6.55 -17.25 10.89
N PHE A 83 5.28 -17.47 10.55
CA PHE A 83 4.87 -17.69 9.16
C PHE A 83 5.11 -16.46 8.27
N SER A 84 4.83 -15.26 8.80
CA SER A 84 5.04 -14.00 8.09
C SER A 84 6.52 -13.73 7.86
N ASP A 85 7.38 -13.98 8.85
CA ASP A 85 8.82 -13.75 8.74
C ASP A 85 9.48 -14.75 7.76
N ALA A 86 9.05 -16.02 7.75
CA ALA A 86 9.47 -16.99 6.75
C ALA A 86 9.05 -16.60 5.32
N LYS A 87 7.80 -16.16 5.14
CA LYS A 87 7.28 -15.66 3.86
C LYS A 87 8.00 -14.38 3.41
N LEU A 88 8.28 -13.47 4.33
CA LEU A 88 9.02 -12.25 4.08
C LEU A 88 10.46 -12.54 3.64
N ALA A 89 11.13 -13.54 4.23
CA ALA A 89 12.47 -13.95 3.81
C ALA A 89 12.47 -14.43 2.35
N ARG A 90 11.47 -15.23 1.95
CA ARG A 90 11.28 -15.65 0.55
C ARG A 90 11.07 -14.45 -0.37
N ALA A 91 10.23 -13.50 0.05
CA ALA A 91 9.99 -12.28 -0.70
C ALA A 91 11.26 -11.45 -0.88
N LYS A 92 12.10 -11.32 0.15
CA LYS A 92 13.42 -10.64 0.05
C LYS A 92 14.32 -11.30 -1.00
N SER A 93 14.40 -12.64 -1.01
CA SER A 93 15.20 -13.37 -2.00
C SER A 93 14.71 -13.14 -3.43
N LEU A 94 13.40 -13.18 -3.65
CA LEU A 94 12.81 -12.89 -4.96
C LEU A 94 13.02 -11.43 -5.36
N SER A 95 12.83 -10.49 -4.43
CA SER A 95 13.04 -9.06 -4.66
C SER A 95 14.47 -8.76 -5.08
N SER A 96 15.47 -9.41 -4.48
CA SER A 96 16.89 -9.28 -4.87
C SER A 96 17.17 -9.74 -6.31
N LEU A 97 16.42 -10.72 -6.82
CA LEU A 97 16.50 -11.14 -8.21
C LEU A 97 15.81 -10.12 -9.14
N ILE A 98 14.58 -9.72 -8.80
CA ILE A 98 13.77 -8.80 -9.61
C ILE A 98 14.42 -7.41 -9.69
N SER A 99 15.05 -6.93 -8.60
CA SER A 99 15.70 -5.62 -8.52
C SER A 99 16.91 -5.47 -9.46
N LYS A 100 17.37 -6.55 -10.11
CA LYS A 100 18.41 -6.49 -11.14
C LYS A 100 17.89 -5.90 -12.47
N LEU A 101 16.57 -5.84 -12.65
CA LEU A 101 15.96 -5.19 -13.79
C LEU A 101 16.06 -3.66 -13.62
N PRO A 102 16.74 -2.94 -14.52
CA PRO A 102 17.10 -1.53 -14.29
C PRO A 102 15.92 -0.56 -14.27
N TRP A 103 14.75 -1.00 -14.75
CA TRP A 103 13.51 -0.22 -14.79
C TRP A 103 12.52 -0.58 -13.67
N VAL A 104 12.92 -1.42 -12.70
CA VAL A 104 12.13 -1.66 -11.48
C VAL A 104 12.49 -0.58 -10.48
N HIS A 105 11.49 0.17 -10.01
CA HIS A 105 11.66 1.29 -9.08
C HIS A 105 11.32 0.93 -7.65
N GLU A 106 10.37 0.02 -7.45
CA GLU A 106 9.99 -0.40 -6.11
C GLU A 106 9.50 -1.84 -6.10
N ILE A 107 9.86 -2.58 -5.05
CA ILE A 107 9.30 -3.89 -4.73
C ILE A 107 8.92 -3.87 -3.25
N GLY A 108 7.68 -4.25 -2.96
CA GLY A 108 7.15 -4.35 -1.61
C GLY A 108 6.32 -5.61 -1.42
N VAL A 109 6.04 -5.91 -0.15
CA VAL A 109 5.08 -6.93 0.28
C VAL A 109 3.90 -6.21 0.94
N SER A 110 2.69 -6.62 0.62
CA SER A 110 1.45 -6.09 1.22
C SER A 110 0.65 -7.20 1.92
N GLY A 111 -0.55 -6.88 2.39
CA GLY A 111 -1.48 -7.88 2.94
C GLY A 111 -1.01 -8.49 4.27
N SER A 112 -1.36 -9.76 4.48
CA SER A 112 -1.14 -10.44 5.77
C SER A 112 0.33 -10.58 6.14
N VAL A 113 1.21 -10.82 5.16
CA VAL A 113 2.66 -10.93 5.39
C VAL A 113 3.26 -9.61 5.88
N ALA A 114 2.83 -8.49 5.29
CA ALA A 114 3.30 -7.18 5.70
C ALA A 114 2.84 -6.79 7.11
N ASN A 115 1.61 -7.20 7.45
CA ASN A 115 0.96 -6.91 8.74
C ASN A 115 1.26 -7.95 9.84
N LYS A 116 2.16 -8.92 9.61
CA LYS A 116 2.47 -10.03 10.55
C LYS A 116 1.25 -10.87 10.97
N THR A 117 0.28 -11.02 10.08
CA THR A 117 -0.95 -11.82 10.30
C THR A 117 -1.08 -12.97 9.29
N ALA A 118 0.00 -13.31 8.57
CA ALA A 118 -0.04 -14.38 7.59
C ALA A 118 -0.21 -15.75 8.26
N LYS A 119 -1.17 -16.52 7.76
CA LYS A 119 -1.39 -17.90 8.18
C LYS A 119 -0.44 -18.83 7.45
N GLU A 120 -0.37 -20.08 7.90
CA GLU A 120 0.51 -21.08 7.31
C GLU A 120 0.23 -21.25 5.81
N ASN A 121 -1.04 -21.31 5.42
CA ASN A 121 -1.49 -21.60 4.06
C ASN A 121 -1.67 -20.37 3.17
N ASP A 122 -1.30 -19.18 3.65
CA ASP A 122 -1.42 -17.95 2.89
C ASP A 122 -0.36 -17.85 1.78
N ASP A 123 -0.65 -17.01 0.81
CA ASP A 123 0.27 -16.55 -0.23
C ASP A 123 1.09 -15.34 0.22
N ILE A 124 1.88 -14.81 -0.71
CA ILE A 124 2.75 -13.65 -0.54
C ILE A 124 2.37 -12.61 -1.59
N ASP A 125 1.65 -11.58 -1.17
CA ASP A 125 1.27 -10.46 -2.03
C ASP A 125 2.47 -9.57 -2.35
N LEU A 126 2.65 -9.25 -3.63
CA LEU A 126 3.76 -8.41 -4.10
C LEU A 126 3.24 -7.14 -4.78
N VAL A 127 3.87 -6.03 -4.37
CA VAL A 127 3.74 -4.71 -4.99
C VAL A 127 4.99 -4.45 -5.82
N ILE A 128 4.83 -4.15 -7.11
CA ILE A 128 5.95 -3.87 -8.02
C ILE A 128 5.69 -2.59 -8.80
N VAL A 129 6.64 -1.66 -8.75
CA VAL A 129 6.64 -0.42 -9.51
C VAL A 129 7.69 -0.48 -10.59
N THR A 130 7.32 -0.12 -11.82
CA THR A 130 8.24 -0.04 -12.96
C THR A 130 8.24 1.34 -13.61
N SER A 131 9.27 1.62 -14.41
CA SER A 131 9.25 2.75 -15.35
C SER A 131 8.03 2.71 -16.27
N SER A 132 7.71 3.85 -16.87
CA SER A 132 6.80 3.99 -18.02
C SER A 132 7.01 2.89 -19.07
N LYS A 133 5.92 2.27 -19.54
CA LYS A 133 5.92 1.30 -20.64
C LYS A 133 6.81 0.07 -20.40
N ARG A 134 6.95 -0.35 -19.15
CA ARG A 134 7.70 -1.56 -18.75
C ARG A 134 6.91 -2.53 -17.91
N LEU A 135 5.72 -2.15 -17.47
CA LEU A 135 4.93 -2.90 -16.49
C LEU A 135 4.60 -4.30 -17.01
N TRP A 136 4.02 -4.39 -18.20
CA TRP A 136 3.51 -5.64 -18.76
C TRP A 136 4.63 -6.57 -19.22
N PHE A 137 5.69 -6.01 -19.79
CA PHE A 137 6.87 -6.78 -20.14
C PHE A 137 7.56 -7.37 -18.90
N THR A 138 7.72 -6.57 -17.84
CA THR A 138 8.31 -7.01 -16.57
C THR A 138 7.44 -8.08 -15.92
N ARG A 139 6.12 -7.84 -15.89
CA ARG A 139 5.15 -8.81 -15.40
C ARG A 139 5.23 -10.14 -16.16
N LEU A 140 5.35 -10.11 -17.49
CA LEU A 140 5.46 -11.32 -18.30
C LEU A 140 6.68 -12.17 -17.87
N ILE A 141 7.86 -11.54 -17.77
CA ILE A 141 9.10 -12.20 -17.35
C ILE A 141 8.93 -12.82 -15.97
N ILE A 142 8.42 -12.06 -15.00
CA ILE A 142 8.28 -12.50 -13.61
C ILE A 142 7.24 -13.60 -13.48
N VAL A 143 6.09 -13.49 -14.14
CA VAL A 143 5.05 -14.54 -14.13
C VAL A 143 5.58 -15.82 -14.76
N ILE A 144 6.31 -15.76 -15.88
CA ILE A 144 6.93 -16.94 -16.50
C ILE A 144 7.93 -17.57 -15.53
N TYR A 145 8.85 -16.79 -14.97
CA TYR A 145 9.84 -17.27 -14.00
C TYR A 145 9.16 -17.96 -12.81
N LEU A 146 8.16 -17.32 -12.20
CA LEU A 146 7.42 -17.86 -11.07
C LEU A 146 6.65 -19.14 -11.45
N LYS A 147 6.10 -19.24 -12.66
CA LYS A 147 5.42 -20.46 -13.12
C LYS A 147 6.40 -21.61 -13.36
N LEU A 148 7.55 -21.34 -14.00
CA LEU A 148 8.58 -22.36 -14.26
C LEU A 148 9.19 -22.89 -12.96
N THR A 149 9.40 -22.03 -11.98
CA THR A 149 9.89 -22.41 -10.64
C THR A 149 8.78 -22.91 -9.70
N ARG A 150 7.53 -23.01 -10.18
CA ARG A 150 6.34 -23.41 -9.43
C ARG A 150 6.06 -22.55 -8.19
N GLN A 151 6.44 -21.28 -8.21
CA GLN A 151 6.24 -20.33 -7.12
C GLN A 151 5.07 -19.37 -7.37
N TYR A 152 4.50 -19.34 -8.58
CA TYR A 152 3.33 -18.52 -8.88
C TYR A 152 2.07 -19.06 -8.17
N ARG A 153 1.29 -18.18 -7.55
CA ARG A 153 0.00 -18.54 -6.95
C ARG A 153 -0.97 -19.01 -8.03
N GLY A 154 -1.49 -20.22 -7.85
CA GLY A 154 -2.52 -20.81 -8.70
C GLY A 154 -3.53 -21.53 -7.84
N LYS A 155 -3.82 -22.80 -8.16
CA LYS A 155 -4.66 -23.65 -7.29
C LYS A 155 -4.02 -23.90 -5.92
N VAL A 156 -2.69 -23.96 -5.87
CA VAL A 156 -1.92 -24.02 -4.63
C VAL A 156 -1.62 -22.60 -4.20
N VAL A 157 -1.94 -22.28 -2.95
CA VAL A 157 -1.81 -20.94 -2.36
C VAL A 157 -0.59 -20.84 -1.45
N LYS A 158 -0.42 -21.81 -0.55
CA LYS A 158 0.64 -21.85 0.47
C LYS A 158 2.02 -21.48 -0.09
N ASP A 159 2.60 -20.44 0.48
CA ASP A 159 3.95 -19.91 0.23
C ASP A 159 4.24 -19.55 -1.24
N LYS A 160 3.17 -19.32 -2.02
CA LYS A 160 3.26 -18.86 -3.41
C LYS A 160 3.22 -17.35 -3.50
N PHE A 161 3.86 -16.81 -4.53
CA PHE A 161 3.83 -15.38 -4.82
C PHE A 161 2.60 -15.01 -5.64
N CYS A 162 1.89 -14.00 -5.16
CA CYS A 162 0.78 -13.35 -5.83
C CYS A 162 1.20 -11.92 -6.18
N PRO A 163 1.77 -11.66 -7.38
CA PRO A 163 2.08 -10.31 -7.80
C PRO A 163 0.81 -9.60 -8.25
N ASN A 164 0.03 -9.15 -7.27
CA ASN A 164 -1.32 -8.58 -7.38
C ASN A 164 -1.33 -7.08 -7.67
N VAL A 165 -0.28 -6.36 -7.28
CA VAL A 165 -0.19 -4.91 -7.46
C VAL A 165 0.97 -4.54 -8.37
N TRP A 166 0.64 -4.02 -9.55
CA TRP A 166 1.60 -3.48 -10.51
C TRP A 166 1.27 -2.03 -10.80
N LEU A 167 2.26 -1.17 -10.65
CA LEU A 167 2.13 0.26 -10.92
C LEU A 167 3.24 0.72 -11.87
N SER A 168 2.92 1.66 -12.73
CA SER A 168 3.91 2.41 -13.51
C SER A 168 4.15 3.77 -12.87
N LEU A 169 5.36 4.32 -13.00
CA LEU A 169 5.65 5.69 -12.60
C LEU A 169 4.70 6.73 -13.22
N GLU A 170 4.06 6.44 -14.36
CA GLU A 170 3.07 7.33 -14.97
C GLU A 170 1.77 7.43 -14.19
N ASN A 171 1.50 6.48 -13.29
CA ASN A 171 0.24 6.39 -12.58
C ASN A 171 0.46 5.71 -11.21
N LEU A 172 0.94 6.48 -10.22
CA LEU A 172 1.21 6.02 -8.84
C LEU A 172 0.16 6.49 -7.81
N GLU A 173 -0.48 7.63 -8.03
CA GLU A 173 -1.45 8.21 -7.08
C GLU A 173 -2.79 7.48 -7.10
N PHE A 174 -3.28 6.98 -5.98
CA PHE A 174 -4.61 6.37 -5.89
C PHE A 174 -5.70 7.45 -5.72
N GLU A 175 -6.68 7.46 -6.62
CA GLU A 175 -7.74 8.47 -6.65
C GLU A 175 -8.85 8.21 -5.62
N ASN A 176 -9.23 6.95 -5.39
CA ASN A 176 -10.23 6.60 -4.37
C ASN A 176 -9.59 6.50 -2.98
N ARG A 177 -9.48 7.67 -2.36
CA ARG A 177 -8.86 7.85 -1.05
C ARG A 177 -9.80 7.41 0.06
N SER A 178 -9.34 6.53 0.93
CA SER A 178 -10.09 6.06 2.10
C SER A 178 -9.14 5.69 3.24
N TYR A 179 -9.69 5.54 4.45
CA TYR A 179 -8.91 5.05 5.59
C TYR A 179 -8.34 3.65 5.32
N TYR A 180 -9.13 2.76 4.73
CA TYR A 180 -8.66 1.44 4.32
C TYR A 180 -7.45 1.52 3.37
N LEU A 181 -7.57 2.29 2.29
CA LEU A 181 -6.48 2.36 1.31
C LEU A 181 -5.24 3.07 1.88
N ALA A 182 -5.43 4.06 2.76
CA ALA A 182 -4.35 4.68 3.51
C ALA A 182 -3.60 3.64 4.37
N ARG A 183 -4.33 2.78 5.09
CA ARG A 183 -3.77 1.69 5.89
C ARG A 183 -3.04 0.67 5.03
N GLU A 184 -3.62 0.23 3.91
CA GLU A 184 -2.99 -0.73 3.02
C GLU A 184 -1.67 -0.21 2.46
N ILE A 185 -1.66 1.02 1.92
CA ILE A 185 -0.44 1.62 1.36
C ILE A 185 0.61 1.82 2.46
N ALA A 186 0.22 2.36 3.62
CA ALA A 186 1.14 2.58 4.75
C ALA A 186 1.69 1.28 5.35
N SER A 187 0.96 0.15 5.20
CA SER A 187 1.41 -1.16 5.68
C SER A 187 2.39 -1.86 4.74
N VAL A 188 2.60 -1.34 3.51
CA VAL A 188 3.49 -1.98 2.54
C VAL A 188 4.90 -2.04 3.09
N LYS A 189 5.44 -3.25 3.20
CA LYS A 189 6.83 -3.48 3.58
C LYS A 189 7.72 -3.39 2.35
N VAL A 190 8.32 -2.22 2.15
CA VAL A 190 9.24 -1.96 1.04
C VAL A 190 10.51 -2.81 1.19
N LEU A 191 10.78 -3.64 0.18
CA LEU A 191 11.94 -4.53 0.12
C LEU A 191 13.06 -3.98 -0.76
N TYR A 192 12.69 -3.22 -1.79
CA TYR A 192 13.62 -2.57 -2.69
C TYR A 192 13.04 -1.22 -3.12
N PRO A 193 13.57 -0.09 -2.63
CA PRO A 193 13.28 1.24 -3.15
C PRO A 193 14.45 1.76 -4.00
N GLN A 194 14.26 1.87 -5.31
CA GLN A 194 15.24 2.49 -6.20
C GLN A 194 15.38 3.98 -5.82
N GLY A 195 16.55 4.39 -5.34
CA GLY A 195 16.76 5.74 -4.81
C GLY A 195 16.45 5.91 -3.32
N GLY A 196 16.28 4.82 -2.57
CA GLY A 196 16.33 4.82 -1.09
C GLY A 196 15.05 5.24 -0.37
N SER A 197 13.96 5.51 -1.08
CA SER A 197 12.66 5.85 -0.47
C SER A 197 11.50 5.38 -1.36
N SER A 198 10.35 5.10 -0.77
CA SER A 198 9.17 4.64 -1.51
C SER A 198 8.67 5.72 -2.47
N VAL A 199 8.52 5.36 -3.74
CA VAL A 199 7.87 6.19 -4.76
C VAL A 199 6.34 6.14 -4.62
N ILE A 200 5.78 5.04 -4.08
CA ILE A 200 4.34 4.92 -3.82
C ILE A 200 3.93 5.89 -2.72
N GLU A 201 4.61 5.89 -1.57
CA GLU A 201 4.28 6.78 -0.46
C GLU A 201 4.40 8.25 -0.85
N LYS A 202 5.45 8.62 -1.60
CA LYS A 202 5.65 9.98 -2.10
C LYS A 202 4.54 10.45 -3.03
N ALA A 203 4.02 9.56 -3.87
CA ALA A 203 2.92 9.87 -4.78
C ALA A 203 1.55 9.94 -4.10
N ASN A 204 1.45 9.57 -2.82
CA ASN A 204 0.19 9.51 -2.07
C ASN A 204 0.24 10.34 -0.77
N PRO A 205 0.52 11.66 -0.83
CA PRO A 205 0.62 12.50 0.36
C PRO A 205 -0.71 12.63 1.11
N TRP A 206 -1.83 12.34 0.46
CA TRP A 206 -3.16 12.34 1.05
C TRP A 206 -3.34 11.32 2.18
N ILE A 207 -2.48 10.31 2.29
CA ILE A 207 -2.50 9.31 3.37
C ILE A 207 -2.42 10.01 4.75
N SER A 208 -1.67 11.11 4.86
CA SER A 208 -1.57 11.95 6.06
C SER A 208 -2.92 12.46 6.60
N LEU A 209 -3.93 12.56 5.75
CA LEU A 209 -5.28 12.99 6.14
C LEU A 209 -6.03 11.91 6.91
N TYR A 210 -5.63 10.64 6.74
CA TYR A 210 -6.20 9.48 7.40
C TYR A 210 -5.29 8.90 8.49
N LEU A 211 -3.98 9.10 8.37
CA LEU A 211 -2.93 8.58 9.25
C LEU A 211 -1.93 9.70 9.61
N PRO A 212 -2.36 10.70 10.40
CA PRO A 212 -1.61 11.95 10.61
C PRO A 212 -0.31 11.79 11.41
N GLN A 213 -0.03 10.60 11.95
CA GLN A 213 1.22 10.27 12.64
C GLN A 213 2.34 9.84 11.70
N ILE A 214 2.00 9.26 10.54
CA ILE A 214 3.00 8.72 9.63
C ILE A 214 3.74 9.88 8.97
N PRO A 215 5.07 9.98 9.12
CA PRO A 215 5.83 11.06 8.50
C PRO A 215 5.79 10.92 6.98
N HIS A 216 5.13 11.86 6.29
CA HIS A 216 5.12 11.86 4.83
C HIS A 216 6.30 12.64 4.28
N ILE A 217 7.13 11.97 3.49
CA ILE A 217 8.33 12.51 2.86
C ILE A 217 8.00 13.67 1.88
N GLY A 218 6.73 13.86 1.48
CA GLY A 218 6.31 14.87 0.50
C GLY A 218 5.70 16.17 1.04
N ARG A 219 5.55 16.36 2.36
CA ARG A 219 4.87 17.53 2.95
C ARG A 219 5.79 18.69 3.37
N ARG A 220 7.07 18.67 3.02
CA ARG A 220 7.93 19.85 3.23
C ARG A 220 7.81 20.78 2.04
N GLY A 221 6.99 21.83 2.18
CA GLY A 221 7.17 23.04 1.37
C GLY A 221 8.58 23.60 1.56
N SER A 222 9.07 24.43 0.64
CA SER A 222 10.39 25.08 0.72
C SER A 222 10.63 25.84 2.03
N ASP A 223 9.55 26.17 2.74
CA ASP A 223 9.55 27.06 3.89
C ASP A 223 9.10 26.34 5.19
N GLY A 224 8.88 25.02 5.16
CA GLY A 224 8.59 24.21 6.35
C GLY A 224 7.15 24.25 6.88
N GLU A 225 6.20 24.89 6.19
CA GLU A 225 4.79 24.89 6.59
C GLU A 225 3.96 23.77 5.93
N ASP A 226 3.02 23.19 6.70
CA ASP A 226 2.03 22.21 6.24
C ASP A 226 1.01 22.85 5.29
N LEU A 227 0.83 22.29 4.09
CA LEU A 227 -0.22 22.74 3.17
C LEU A 227 -1.62 22.41 3.72
N PRO A 228 -2.60 23.32 3.60
CA PRO A 228 -3.97 23.07 4.04
C PRO A 228 -4.63 21.94 3.23
N PRO A 229 -5.58 21.19 3.82
CA PRO A 229 -6.28 20.13 3.11
C PRO A 229 -7.09 20.69 1.93
N PRO A 230 -7.15 20.00 0.78
CA PRO A 230 -7.98 20.43 -0.34
C PRO A 230 -9.46 20.30 0.03
N HIS A 231 -10.21 21.39 -0.11
CA HIS A 231 -11.66 21.37 0.01
C HIS A 231 -12.26 20.40 -1.02
N SER A 232 -13.14 19.52 -0.55
CA SER A 232 -13.90 18.59 -1.38
C SER A 232 -14.78 19.36 -2.36
N GLY A 233 -14.54 19.17 -3.66
CA GLY A 233 -15.52 19.39 -4.71
C GLY A 233 -15.83 20.85 -5.03
N GLN A 234 -14.95 21.49 -5.82
CA GLN A 234 -15.30 22.39 -6.92
C GLN A 234 -14.01 22.70 -7.68
N ARG A 235 -13.97 22.45 -8.99
CA ARG A 235 -12.89 22.96 -9.85
C ARG A 235 -12.98 24.49 -9.86
N PRO A 236 -11.95 25.25 -9.48
CA PRO A 236 -11.94 26.67 -9.76
C PRO A 236 -11.65 26.83 -11.25
N SER A 237 -12.67 27.19 -12.03
CA SER A 237 -12.48 27.85 -13.32
C SER A 237 -11.96 29.26 -13.05
N GLY A 238 -10.65 29.45 -13.19
CA GLY A 238 -10.03 30.76 -13.00
C GLY A 238 -8.60 30.78 -13.53
N SER A 239 -8.39 31.53 -14.59
CA SER A 239 -7.09 31.87 -15.14
C SER A 239 -6.26 32.62 -14.12
N TRP A 240 -5.14 32.05 -13.68
CA TRP A 240 -4.13 32.79 -12.93
C TRP A 240 -3.07 33.31 -13.90
N THR A 241 -3.15 34.60 -14.16
CA THR A 241 -2.10 35.40 -14.77
C THR A 241 -0.89 35.50 -13.84
N SER A 242 0.28 35.49 -14.45
CA SER A 242 1.63 35.53 -13.88
C SER A 242 1.92 36.68 -12.91
N SER A 243 2.68 36.39 -11.84
CA SER A 243 3.78 37.26 -11.37
C SER A 243 4.71 36.56 -10.38
N GLY A 244 5.97 36.36 -10.80
CA GLY A 244 7.17 36.58 -9.99
C GLY A 244 7.56 35.57 -8.89
N GLY A 245 8.49 34.67 -9.22
CA GLY A 245 9.24 33.90 -8.23
C GLY A 245 10.05 32.77 -8.89
N ALA A 246 11.28 33.07 -9.32
CA ALA A 246 12.15 32.14 -10.03
C ALA A 246 12.67 31.00 -9.12
N GLY A 247 11.87 29.95 -8.96
CA GLY A 247 12.33 28.64 -8.48
C GLY A 247 13.06 27.91 -9.60
N ARG A 248 14.35 27.63 -9.42
CA ARG A 248 15.18 26.92 -10.41
C ARG A 248 14.56 25.55 -10.71
N PRO A 249 14.48 25.11 -11.99
CA PRO A 249 14.03 23.76 -12.29
C PRO A 249 15.02 22.76 -11.68
N PHE A 250 14.47 21.70 -11.06
CA PHE A 250 15.26 20.54 -10.65
C PHE A 250 16.14 20.09 -11.82
N PRO A 251 17.45 19.85 -11.61
CA PRO A 251 18.26 19.29 -12.66
C PRO A 251 17.69 17.91 -13.02
N PRO A 252 17.60 17.55 -14.32
CA PRO A 252 17.28 16.18 -14.68
C PRO A 252 18.31 15.25 -14.01
N PRO A 253 17.93 14.01 -13.63
CA PRO A 253 18.90 13.04 -13.16
C PRO A 253 20.04 12.97 -14.19
N SER A 254 21.28 13.03 -13.69
CA SER A 254 22.46 13.09 -14.55
C SER A 254 22.37 11.97 -15.59
N PRO A 255 22.46 12.29 -16.90
CA PRO A 255 22.57 11.24 -17.88
C PRO A 255 23.87 10.52 -17.55
N PHE A 256 23.80 9.20 -17.41
CA PHE A 256 24.95 8.33 -17.57
C PHE A 256 25.75 8.88 -18.76
N THR A 257 26.94 9.43 -18.51
CA THR A 257 27.78 9.99 -19.57
C THR A 257 28.41 8.81 -20.32
N ALA A 258 27.58 8.11 -21.09
CA ALA A 258 28.05 7.35 -22.22
C ALA A 258 28.49 8.36 -23.28
N THR A 259 29.75 8.77 -23.20
CA THR A 259 30.45 9.30 -24.36
C THR A 259 30.36 8.24 -25.47
N HIS A 260 30.25 8.68 -26.73
CA HIS A 260 30.03 7.92 -27.98
C HIS A 260 28.56 7.81 -28.44
N GLY A 261 28.21 8.62 -29.47
CA GLY A 261 26.87 8.77 -30.05
C GLY A 261 26.21 7.49 -30.61
N TRP A 262 26.99 6.42 -30.86
CA TRP A 262 26.47 5.11 -31.26
C TRP A 262 25.72 4.39 -30.12
N VAL A 263 26.09 4.63 -28.86
CA VAL A 263 25.40 4.08 -27.68
C VAL A 263 24.01 4.71 -27.53
N ARG A 264 23.86 5.99 -27.86
CA ARG A 264 22.58 6.73 -27.76
C ARG A 264 21.54 6.25 -28.78
N LEU A 265 21.95 5.97 -30.01
CA LEU A 265 21.10 5.37 -31.06
C LEU A 265 20.73 3.92 -30.72
N GLY A 266 21.67 3.13 -30.18
CA GLY A 266 21.40 1.78 -29.68
C GLY A 266 20.37 1.76 -28.55
N PHE A 267 20.48 2.67 -27.57
CA PHE A 267 19.54 2.82 -26.47
C PHE A 267 18.13 3.29 -26.90
N GLN A 268 18.03 4.19 -27.88
CA GLN A 268 16.74 4.64 -28.39
C GLN A 268 16.00 3.52 -29.13
N ASN A 269 16.70 2.77 -29.98
CA ASN A 269 16.14 1.60 -30.66
C ASN A 269 15.74 0.51 -29.66
N PHE A 270 16.56 0.27 -28.62
CA PHE A 270 16.23 -0.64 -27.53
C PHE A 270 14.95 -0.22 -26.78
N ASN A 271 14.77 1.08 -26.52
CA ASN A 271 13.56 1.58 -25.87
C ASN A 271 12.31 1.42 -26.74
N LEU A 272 12.42 1.64 -28.05
CA LEU A 272 11.31 1.41 -28.99
C LEU A 272 10.91 -0.08 -29.03
N ILE A 273 11.90 -0.97 -29.11
CA ILE A 273 11.70 -2.42 -29.08
C ILE A 273 10.97 -2.85 -27.80
N PHE A 274 11.43 -2.39 -26.64
CA PHE A 274 10.78 -2.75 -25.38
C PHE A 274 9.40 -2.13 -25.21
N ASN A 275 9.16 -0.91 -25.70
CA ASN A 275 7.83 -0.30 -25.69
C ASN A 275 6.86 -1.14 -26.53
N TYR A 276 7.31 -1.62 -27.69
CA TYR A 276 6.53 -2.53 -28.53
C TYR A 276 6.24 -3.85 -27.80
N PHE A 277 7.24 -4.47 -27.19
CA PHE A 277 7.04 -5.68 -26.39
C PHE A 277 6.11 -5.47 -25.19
N ASP A 278 6.15 -4.31 -24.53
CA ASP A 278 5.24 -3.99 -23.43
C ASP A 278 3.78 -3.92 -23.90
N GLN A 279 3.52 -3.26 -25.03
CA GLN A 279 2.18 -3.20 -25.62
C GLN A 279 1.66 -4.57 -26.08
N LEU A 280 2.52 -5.39 -26.70
CA LEU A 280 2.17 -6.77 -27.04
C LEU A 280 1.88 -7.60 -25.78
N SER A 281 2.73 -7.46 -24.75
CA SER A 281 2.58 -8.16 -23.47
C SER A 281 1.29 -7.77 -22.77
N PHE A 282 0.91 -6.50 -22.83
CA PHE A 282 -0.38 -6.02 -22.32
C PHE A 282 -1.54 -6.68 -23.04
N SER A 283 -1.53 -6.65 -24.38
CA SER A 283 -2.61 -7.20 -25.20
C SER A 283 -2.81 -8.70 -24.93
N PHE A 284 -1.71 -9.46 -24.90
CA PHE A 284 -1.72 -10.89 -24.61
C PHE A 284 -2.20 -11.19 -23.18
N GLN A 285 -1.63 -10.54 -22.17
CA GLN A 285 -1.99 -10.80 -20.77
C GLN A 285 -3.41 -10.33 -20.44
N LYS A 286 -3.86 -9.21 -20.99
CA LYS A 286 -5.24 -8.73 -20.84
C LYS A 286 -6.24 -9.75 -21.39
N MET A 287 -5.93 -10.41 -22.51
CA MET A 287 -6.77 -11.49 -23.04
C MET A 287 -6.85 -12.70 -22.07
N LEU A 288 -5.73 -13.08 -21.46
CA LEU A 288 -5.69 -14.18 -20.50
C LEU A 288 -6.47 -13.86 -19.22
N ILE A 289 -6.31 -12.63 -18.71
CA ILE A 289 -6.97 -12.16 -17.48
C ILE A 289 -8.48 -12.01 -17.68
N LYS A 290 -8.92 -11.54 -18.86
CA LYS A 290 -10.34 -11.31 -19.19
C LYS A 290 -11.26 -12.52 -18.95
N ARG A 291 -10.71 -13.74 -18.92
CA ARG A 291 -11.46 -14.98 -18.68
C ARG A 291 -11.85 -15.23 -17.23
N HIS A 292 -11.31 -14.45 -16.28
CA HIS A 292 -11.46 -14.65 -14.83
C HIS A 292 -11.81 -13.35 -14.06
N LEU A 293 -12.35 -12.33 -14.74
CA LEU A 293 -12.53 -10.97 -14.20
C LEU A 293 -13.59 -10.89 -13.08
N THR A 294 -13.13 -10.74 -11.83
CA THR A 294 -13.95 -10.23 -10.72
C THR A 294 -13.37 -8.89 -10.26
N ARG A 295 -13.84 -7.78 -10.85
CA ARG A 295 -13.57 -6.39 -10.43
C ARG A 295 -12.09 -5.96 -10.33
N GLU A 296 -11.28 -6.26 -11.34
CA GLU A 296 -9.86 -5.87 -11.40
C GLU A 296 -9.63 -4.55 -12.18
N LEU A 297 -8.76 -3.66 -11.68
CA LEU A 297 -8.31 -2.48 -12.43
C LEU A 297 -7.09 -2.84 -13.27
N VAL A 298 -7.31 -3.18 -14.54
CA VAL A 298 -6.27 -3.57 -15.50
C VAL A 298 -6.17 -2.57 -16.65
N THR A 299 -5.16 -1.71 -16.58
CA THR A 299 -4.84 -0.67 -17.57
C THR A 299 -3.41 -0.83 -18.09
N VAL A 300 -3.00 -0.01 -19.06
CA VAL A 300 -1.61 -0.03 -19.55
C VAL A 300 -0.62 0.27 -18.42
N ASN A 301 -1.00 1.15 -17.49
CA ASN A 301 -0.11 1.69 -16.47
C ASN A 301 -0.35 1.12 -15.06
N ARG A 302 -1.35 0.25 -14.88
CA ARG A 302 -1.66 -0.41 -13.62
C ARG A 302 -2.25 -1.79 -13.83
N ALA A 303 -1.93 -2.72 -12.96
CA ALA A 303 -2.70 -3.95 -12.77
C ALA A 303 -2.91 -4.17 -11.27
N LEU A 304 -4.15 -3.99 -10.82
CA LEU A 304 -4.58 -4.24 -9.45
C LEU A 304 -5.60 -5.37 -9.50
N PHE A 305 -5.21 -6.53 -9.00
CA PHE A 305 -6.06 -7.69 -9.04
C PHE A 305 -5.75 -8.63 -7.88
N HIS A 306 -6.77 -9.16 -7.23
CA HIS A 306 -6.60 -10.24 -6.27
C HIS A 306 -7.52 -11.39 -6.68
N PRO A 307 -7.08 -12.67 -6.63
CA PRO A 307 -7.89 -13.83 -7.05
C PRO A 307 -9.21 -14.00 -6.29
N VAL A 308 -9.32 -13.36 -5.13
CA VAL A 308 -10.52 -13.30 -4.29
C VAL A 308 -10.98 -11.86 -4.22
N ASN A 309 -12.29 -11.62 -4.27
CA ASN A 309 -12.85 -10.29 -4.04
C ASN A 309 -12.64 -9.87 -2.57
N TYR A 310 -11.50 -9.23 -2.31
CA TYR A 310 -11.10 -8.86 -0.95
C TYR A 310 -12.01 -7.79 -0.33
N GLU A 311 -12.66 -6.97 -1.16
CA GLU A 311 -13.68 -6.03 -0.70
C GLU A 311 -14.84 -6.75 0.00
N ASP A 312 -15.36 -7.82 -0.60
CA ASP A 312 -16.46 -8.59 0.00
C ASP A 312 -16.01 -9.30 1.28
N VAL A 313 -14.79 -9.86 1.27
CA VAL A 313 -14.18 -10.50 2.45
C VAL A 313 -14.02 -9.49 3.59
N LEU A 314 -13.60 -8.26 3.28
CA LEU A 314 -13.44 -7.23 4.29
C LEU A 314 -14.80 -6.77 4.82
N LYS A 315 -15.78 -6.54 3.94
CA LYS A 315 -17.15 -6.18 4.36
C LYS A 315 -17.71 -7.22 5.32
N ASP A 316 -17.57 -8.51 5.00
CA ASP A 316 -17.99 -9.60 5.89
C ASP A 316 -17.28 -9.55 7.26
N LYS A 317 -15.97 -9.28 7.29
CA LYS A 317 -15.22 -9.12 8.54
C LYS A 317 -15.69 -7.90 9.36
N ILE A 318 -15.88 -6.76 8.71
CA ILE A 318 -16.38 -5.53 9.33
C ILE A 318 -17.77 -5.78 9.91
N ASP A 319 -18.66 -6.41 9.15
CA ASP A 319 -20.03 -6.67 9.60
C ASP A 319 -20.09 -7.64 10.79
N LYS A 320 -19.15 -8.59 10.89
CA LYS A 320 -19.06 -9.54 12.00
C LYS A 320 -18.38 -9.00 13.24
N LYS A 321 -17.31 -8.21 13.10
CA LYS A 321 -16.42 -7.84 14.22
C LYS A 321 -16.45 -6.37 14.60
N MET A 322 -16.83 -5.50 13.68
CA MET A 322 -16.81 -4.06 13.94
C MET A 322 -18.13 -3.61 14.57
N HIS A 323 -18.01 -2.87 15.68
CA HIS A 323 -19.17 -2.26 16.31
C HIS A 323 -19.93 -1.37 15.31
N PRO A 324 -21.27 -1.44 15.20
CA PRO A 324 -22.06 -0.73 14.19
C PRO A 324 -21.75 0.76 14.06
N LYS A 325 -21.55 1.45 15.21
CA LYS A 325 -21.19 2.88 15.26
C LYS A 325 -19.95 3.27 14.45
N TYR A 326 -19.06 2.32 14.17
CA TYR A 326 -17.81 2.55 13.45
C TYR A 326 -17.83 2.13 11.99
N ARG A 327 -18.84 1.39 11.54
CA ARG A 327 -18.88 0.84 10.18
C ARG A 327 -18.93 1.95 9.14
N GLU A 328 -19.71 3.00 9.40
CA GLU A 328 -19.89 4.15 8.50
C GLU A 328 -18.58 4.86 8.13
N ILE A 329 -17.55 4.77 8.98
CA ILE A 329 -16.22 5.35 8.72
C ILE A 329 -15.51 4.61 7.58
N LEU A 330 -15.82 3.32 7.38
CA LEU A 330 -15.24 2.46 6.34
C LEU A 330 -16.14 2.30 5.10
N VAL A 331 -17.43 2.64 5.19
CA VAL A 331 -18.44 2.34 4.14
C VAL A 331 -18.20 3.11 2.82
N ASP A 332 -17.48 4.24 2.85
CA ASP A 332 -17.15 5.02 1.64
C ASP A 332 -15.87 4.58 0.90
N SER A 333 -15.18 3.53 1.35
CA SER A 333 -13.94 3.09 0.69
C SER A 333 -14.23 2.25 -0.56
N LYS A 334 -14.15 2.84 -1.74
CA LYS A 334 -13.80 2.07 -2.94
C LYS A 334 -12.38 1.53 -2.74
N PHE A 335 -12.25 0.21 -2.67
CA PHE A 335 -11.03 -0.45 -2.19
C PHE A 335 -9.84 -0.35 -3.15
N TRP A 336 -10.11 -0.35 -4.48
CA TRP A 336 -9.06 -0.37 -5.51
C TRP A 336 -9.42 0.33 -6.84
N SER A 337 -10.59 0.97 -6.94
CA SER A 337 -10.98 1.65 -8.18
C SER A 337 -10.40 3.05 -8.32
#